data_AF-A0A821S2B1-F1
#
_entry.id   AF-A0A821S2B1-F1
#
_cell.length_a   1.000
_cell.length_b   1.000
_cell.length_c   1.000
_cell.angle_alpha   90.00
_cell.angle_beta   90.00
_cell.angle_gamma   90.00
#
_symmetry.space_group_name_H-M   'P 1'
#
loop_
_entity.id
_entity.type
_entity.pdbx_description
1 polymer ?
#
loop_
_entity_poly.entity_id
_entity_poly.type
_entity_poly.pdbx_seq_one_letter_code
_entity_poly.pdbx_strand_id
1 'polypeptide(L)'
;MEKHFKCAELADDKHELDRYVELGQKMPCPTCGLAGMKDGACTHMTCPKCSQLWCYFCGKKVEDCERARDSNNGIFDHNHNWERNPKRCPMYLTQLSELDNRWPEDEFECLAMFHRNRSLRLLREAFEKLGEERIKQVDDHFKTITTCGFSFKEILEEDLTLIKYPDIDKTRL
;
A
#
# COMPACT_ATOMS: atom_id res chain seq x y z
N MET A 1 10.99 23.03 32.12
CA MET A 1 12.20 22.82 31.28
C MET A 1 12.30 21.36 30.79
N GLU A 2 11.61 20.39 31.39
CA GLU A 2 11.68 18.96 31.01
C GLU A 2 11.01 18.58 29.67
N LYS A 3 9.93 19.25 29.25
CA LYS A 3 9.18 18.87 28.04
C LYS A 3 10.01 18.93 26.74
N HIS A 4 11.03 19.79 26.67
CA HIS A 4 11.84 19.96 25.46
C HIS A 4 12.83 18.80 25.24
N PHE A 5 13.29 18.14 26.32
CA PHE A 5 14.21 17.00 26.22
C PHE A 5 13.51 15.76 25.65
N LYS A 6 12.24 15.53 26.02
CA LYS A 6 11.46 14.41 25.50
C LYS A 6 11.12 14.58 24.01
N CYS A 7 10.88 15.81 23.55
CA CYS A 7 10.73 16.09 22.11
C CYS A 7 11.99 15.68 21.33
N ALA A 8 13.17 16.07 21.82
CA ALA A 8 14.43 15.78 21.17
C ALA A 8 14.73 14.27 21.15
N GLU A 9 14.41 13.55 22.24
CA GLU A 9 14.58 12.11 22.34
C GLU A 9 13.69 11.33 21.35
N LEU A 10 12.46 11.80 21.13
CA LEU A 10 11.47 11.13 20.28
C LEU A 10 11.41 11.67 18.84
N ALA A 11 12.25 12.65 18.50
CA ALA A 11 12.15 13.38 17.23
C ALA A 11 12.35 12.47 16.02
N ASP A 12 13.38 11.61 16.06
CA ASP A 12 13.70 10.71 14.95
C ASP A 12 12.62 9.62 14.80
N ASP A 13 12.12 9.08 15.92
CA ASP A 13 11.04 8.09 15.90
C ASP A 13 9.72 8.68 15.38
N LYS A 14 9.40 9.92 15.77
CA LYS A 14 8.26 10.67 15.22
C LYS A 14 8.43 10.84 13.71
N HIS A 15 9.58 11.32 13.26
CA HIS A 15 9.83 11.55 11.84
C HIS A 15 9.71 10.25 11.04
N GLU A 16 10.23 9.15 11.57
CA GLU A 16 10.09 7.83 10.96
C GLU A 16 8.62 7.38 10.92
N LEU A 17 7.88 7.53 12.01
CA LEU A 17 6.46 7.17 12.06
C LEU A 17 5.61 8.00 11.08
N ASP A 18 5.82 9.32 11.03
CA ASP A 18 5.16 10.21 10.08
C ASP A 18 5.44 9.80 8.63
N ARG A 19 6.67 9.37 8.33
CA ARG A 19 7.04 8.84 7.01
C ARG A 19 6.18 7.63 6.62
N TYR A 20 5.92 6.71 7.55
CA TYR A 20 5.03 5.56 7.29
C TYR A 20 3.57 5.98 7.08
N VAL A 21 3.05 6.91 7.88
CA VAL A 21 1.71 7.48 7.69
C VAL A 21 1.57 8.09 6.30
N GLU A 22 2.53 8.93 5.90
CA GLU A 22 2.52 9.57 4.59
C GLU A 22 2.63 8.57 3.44
N LEU A 23 3.52 7.58 3.54
CA LEU A 23 3.73 6.57 2.49
C LEU A 23 2.52 5.65 2.30
N GLY A 24 1.62 5.55 3.27
CA GLY A 24 0.36 4.84 3.12
C GLY A 24 -0.61 5.53 2.16
N GLN A 25 -0.56 6.86 2.08
CA GLN A 25 -1.48 7.69 1.29
C GLN A 25 -1.01 7.92 -0.16
N LYS A 26 0.20 7.47 -0.51
CA LYS A 26 0.80 7.68 -1.84
C LYS A 26 1.65 6.50 -2.24
N MET A 27 1.79 6.26 -3.54
CA MET A 27 2.72 5.27 -4.05
C MET A 27 3.93 5.96 -4.67
N PRO A 28 5.15 5.69 -4.19
CA PRO A 28 6.36 6.24 -4.78
C PRO A 28 6.70 5.54 -6.10
N CYS A 29 7.20 6.30 -7.06
CA CYS A 29 7.86 5.75 -8.22
C CYS A 29 9.05 4.87 -7.77
N PRO A 30 9.14 3.61 -8.23
CA PRO A 30 10.20 2.68 -7.81
C PRO A 30 11.60 3.08 -8.29
N THR A 31 11.72 4.10 -9.14
CA THR A 31 13.01 4.56 -9.67
C THR A 31 13.47 5.86 -9.03
N CYS A 32 12.61 6.87 -8.94
CA CYS A 32 13.02 8.22 -8.48
C CYS A 32 12.34 8.70 -7.19
N GLY A 33 11.43 7.90 -6.62
CA GLY A 33 10.75 8.22 -5.36
C GLY A 33 9.67 9.29 -5.44
N LEU A 34 9.44 9.94 -6.59
CA LEU A 34 8.31 10.85 -6.75
C LEU A 34 7.01 10.08 -6.48
N ALA A 35 6.25 10.53 -5.48
CA ALA A 35 5.06 9.83 -5.01
C ALA A 35 3.81 10.65 -5.26
N GLY A 36 2.71 9.95 -5.56
CA GLY A 36 1.40 10.56 -5.77
C GLY A 36 0.29 9.57 -5.42
N MET A 37 -0.92 10.10 -5.32
CA MET A 37 -2.13 9.31 -5.25
C MET A 37 -2.67 9.10 -6.66
N LYS A 38 -3.19 7.90 -6.92
CA LYS A 38 -3.82 7.55 -8.19
C LYS A 38 -5.18 8.23 -8.32
N ASP A 39 -5.57 8.58 -9.55
CA ASP A 39 -6.92 9.03 -9.91
C ASP A 39 -7.80 7.87 -10.42
N GLY A 40 -9.00 8.13 -10.91
CA GLY A 40 -9.95 7.12 -11.38
C GLY A 40 -9.64 6.42 -12.72
N ALA A 41 -8.35 6.18 -13.00
CA ALA A 41 -7.86 5.53 -14.22
C ALA A 41 -7.20 4.16 -13.93
N CYS A 42 -6.74 3.46 -14.97
CA CYS A 42 -6.05 2.17 -14.80
C CYS A 42 -4.78 2.25 -13.94
N THR A 43 -4.37 1.14 -13.31
CA THR A 43 -3.22 1.05 -12.39
C THR A 43 -1.84 1.24 -13.04
N HIS A 44 -1.79 1.54 -14.34
CA HIS A 44 -0.57 1.81 -15.09
C HIS A 44 -0.11 3.25 -14.90
N MET A 45 1.12 3.42 -14.44
CA MET A 45 1.69 4.73 -14.15
C MET A 45 2.89 5.01 -15.05
N THR A 46 2.98 6.27 -15.50
CA THR A 46 4.20 6.83 -16.09
C THR A 46 4.68 7.93 -15.16
N CYS A 47 5.89 7.80 -14.63
CA CYS A 47 6.44 8.84 -13.76
C CYS A 47 6.71 10.13 -14.56
N PRO A 48 6.17 11.30 -14.18
CA PRO A 48 6.41 12.54 -14.92
C PRO A 48 7.84 13.08 -14.76
N LYS A 49 8.59 12.60 -13.76
CA LYS A 49 9.98 13.03 -13.50
C LYS A 49 11.02 12.20 -14.25
N CYS A 50 10.86 10.88 -14.30
CA CYS A 50 11.86 9.97 -14.88
C CYS A 50 11.32 9.03 -15.97
N SER A 51 10.05 9.21 -16.37
CA SER A 51 9.37 8.41 -17.41
C SER A 51 9.27 6.89 -17.13
N GLN A 52 9.63 6.43 -15.93
CA GLN A 52 9.47 5.02 -15.54
C GLN A 52 8.01 4.60 -15.67
N LEU A 53 7.77 3.49 -16.37
CA LEU A 53 6.50 2.77 -16.37
C LEU A 53 6.46 1.81 -15.18
N TRP A 54 5.36 1.79 -14.43
CA TRP A 54 5.21 0.93 -13.25
C TRP A 54 3.75 0.71 -12.89
N CYS A 55 3.46 -0.33 -12.10
CA CYS A 55 2.12 -0.63 -11.63
C CYS A 55 1.86 0.01 -10.27
N TYR A 56 0.82 0.84 -10.17
CA TYR A 56 0.41 1.51 -8.94
C TYR A 56 0.02 0.53 -7.84
N PHE A 57 -0.60 -0.61 -8.18
CA PHE A 57 -1.08 -1.57 -7.20
C PHE A 57 0.07 -2.27 -6.45
N CYS A 58 1.06 -2.80 -7.19
CA CYS A 58 2.19 -3.53 -6.59
C CYS A 58 3.45 -2.67 -6.38
N GLY A 59 3.50 -1.45 -6.92
CA GLY A 59 4.65 -0.56 -6.84
C GLY A 59 5.86 -0.97 -7.69
N LYS A 60 5.74 -2.03 -8.50
CA LYS A 60 6.85 -2.59 -9.28
C LYS A 60 6.98 -1.95 -10.64
N LYS A 61 8.22 -1.89 -11.14
CA LYS A 61 8.51 -1.52 -12.53
C LYS A 61 7.95 -2.59 -13.47
N VAL A 62 7.66 -2.20 -14.72
CA VAL A 62 7.13 -3.14 -15.73
C VAL A 62 8.04 -4.36 -15.91
N GLU A 63 9.35 -4.13 -15.89
CA GLU A 63 10.38 -5.17 -16.00
C GLU A 63 10.36 -6.17 -14.84
N ASP A 64 9.92 -5.75 -13.65
CA ASP A 64 9.88 -6.57 -12.43
C ASP A 64 8.50 -7.23 -12.19
N CYS A 65 7.52 -6.91 -13.03
CA CYS A 65 6.18 -7.48 -12.98
C CYS A 65 6.13 -8.89 -13.60
N GLU A 66 5.37 -9.79 -12.96
CA GLU A 66 4.94 -11.03 -13.62
C GLU A 66 4.01 -10.66 -14.78
N ARG A 67 4.26 -11.22 -15.97
CA ARG A 67 3.58 -10.87 -17.22
C ARG A 67 3.19 -12.13 -17.99
N ALA A 68 2.20 -12.02 -18.89
CA ALA A 68 1.97 -13.04 -19.90
C ALA A 68 3.20 -13.13 -20.83
N ARG A 69 3.57 -14.33 -21.30
CA ARG A 69 4.78 -14.56 -22.10
C ARG A 69 4.55 -14.37 -23.61
N ASP A 70 3.29 -14.22 -23.99
CA ASP A 70 2.77 -14.45 -25.33
C ASP A 70 2.49 -13.12 -26.08
N SER A 71 2.86 -12.00 -25.46
CA SER A 71 2.42 -10.65 -25.79
C SER A 71 3.59 -9.67 -25.91
N ASN A 72 3.32 -8.41 -26.23
CA ASN A 72 4.32 -7.36 -26.53
C ASN A 72 5.22 -6.93 -25.35
N ASN A 73 5.26 -7.71 -24.25
CA ASN A 73 5.99 -7.44 -23.00
C ASN A 73 5.62 -6.09 -22.34
N GLY A 74 4.40 -5.60 -22.60
CA GLY A 74 3.92 -4.32 -22.11
C GLY A 74 3.40 -4.41 -20.68
N ILE A 75 3.07 -3.25 -20.10
CA ILE A 75 2.51 -3.20 -18.75
C ILE A 75 1.14 -3.90 -18.65
N PHE A 76 0.35 -3.89 -19.73
CA PHE A 76 -0.96 -4.56 -19.80
C PHE A 76 -0.86 -6.08 -19.60
N ASP A 77 0.28 -6.68 -19.92
CA ASP A 77 0.51 -8.12 -19.76
C ASP A 77 0.59 -8.53 -18.29
N HIS A 78 0.82 -7.55 -17.41
CA HIS A 78 0.76 -7.73 -15.97
C HIS A 78 -0.65 -7.93 -15.44
N ASN A 79 -1.68 -7.42 -16.12
CA ASN A 79 -3.08 -7.61 -15.70
C ASN A 79 -3.76 -8.81 -16.35
N HIS A 80 -3.12 -9.44 -17.33
CA HIS A 80 -3.73 -10.56 -18.05
C HIS A 80 -3.97 -11.76 -17.12
N ASN A 81 -5.23 -12.22 -17.02
CA ASN A 81 -5.68 -13.29 -16.12
C ASN A 81 -5.21 -13.10 -14.66
N TRP A 82 -5.20 -11.85 -14.18
CA TRP A 82 -4.72 -11.52 -12.83
C TRP A 82 -5.54 -12.20 -11.73
N GLU A 83 -6.82 -12.46 -11.98
CA GLU A 83 -7.74 -13.13 -11.07
C GLU A 83 -7.35 -14.59 -10.81
N ARG A 84 -6.53 -15.18 -11.68
CA ARG A 84 -6.02 -16.56 -11.56
C ARG A 84 -4.56 -16.64 -11.14
N ASN A 85 -3.86 -15.50 -11.07
CA ASN A 85 -2.45 -15.46 -10.77
C ASN A 85 -2.15 -14.39 -9.71
N PRO A 86 -1.88 -14.77 -8.44
CA PRO A 86 -1.65 -13.82 -7.35
C PRO A 86 -0.38 -12.98 -7.50
N LYS A 87 0.46 -13.23 -8.51
CA LYS A 87 1.62 -12.40 -8.84
C LYS A 87 1.29 -11.28 -9.84
N ARG A 88 0.08 -11.29 -10.39
CA ARG A 88 -0.45 -10.30 -11.33
C ARG A 88 -1.47 -9.41 -10.61
N CYS A 89 -1.70 -8.23 -11.14
CA CYS A 89 -2.52 -7.20 -10.47
C CYS A 89 -3.69 -6.76 -11.33
N PRO A 90 -4.79 -6.25 -10.75
CA PRO A 90 -5.91 -5.76 -11.53
C PRO A 90 -5.53 -4.52 -12.35
N MET A 91 -6.20 -4.35 -13.49
CA MET A 91 -6.07 -3.14 -14.31
C MET A 91 -6.80 -1.96 -13.66
N TYR A 92 -7.95 -2.22 -13.01
CA TYR A 92 -8.72 -1.24 -12.27
C TYR A 92 -9.01 -1.77 -10.87
N LEU A 93 -8.92 -0.92 -9.84
CA LEU A 93 -9.15 -1.35 -8.46
C LEU A 93 -10.55 -1.91 -8.24
N THR A 94 -11.56 -1.43 -8.97
CA THR A 94 -12.93 -1.94 -8.93
C THR A 94 -13.06 -3.40 -9.34
N GLN A 95 -12.10 -3.95 -10.11
CA GLN A 95 -12.10 -5.39 -10.44
C GLN A 95 -11.86 -6.27 -9.21
N LEU A 96 -11.41 -5.70 -8.09
CA LEU A 96 -11.23 -6.44 -6.84
C LEU A 96 -12.56 -6.95 -6.27
N SER A 97 -13.66 -6.20 -6.44
CA SER A 97 -14.99 -6.61 -5.95
C SER A 97 -15.54 -7.83 -6.71
N GLU A 98 -15.11 -8.04 -7.95
CA GLU A 98 -15.46 -9.22 -8.76
C GLU A 98 -14.89 -10.52 -8.17
N LEU A 99 -13.79 -10.43 -7.42
CA LEU A 99 -13.06 -11.56 -6.87
C LEU A 99 -13.25 -11.71 -5.35
N ASP A 100 -13.32 -10.58 -4.65
CA ASP A 100 -13.32 -10.50 -3.20
C ASP A 100 -14.39 -9.50 -2.75
N ASN A 101 -15.52 -10.03 -2.29
CA ASN A 101 -16.71 -9.25 -1.93
C ASN A 101 -16.54 -8.29 -0.74
N ARG A 102 -15.36 -8.26 -0.11
CA ARG A 102 -14.99 -7.25 0.88
C ARG A 102 -14.66 -5.90 0.25
N TRP A 103 -14.30 -5.90 -1.03
CA TRP A 103 -13.99 -4.68 -1.77
C TRP A 103 -15.26 -3.99 -2.26
N PRO A 104 -15.34 -2.66 -2.15
CA PRO A 104 -16.47 -1.89 -2.65
C PRO A 104 -16.47 -1.87 -4.20
N GLU A 105 -17.64 -1.65 -4.79
CA GLU A 105 -17.77 -1.49 -6.24
C GLU A 105 -17.47 -0.05 -6.70
N ASP A 106 -17.62 0.93 -5.81
CA ASP A 106 -17.29 2.33 -6.09
C ASP A 106 -15.78 2.53 -6.16
N GLU A 107 -15.34 3.30 -7.16
CA GLU A 107 -13.92 3.52 -7.43
C GLU A 107 -13.21 4.30 -6.32
N PHE A 108 -13.84 5.33 -5.76
CA PHE A 108 -13.25 6.14 -4.70
C PHE A 108 -13.17 5.35 -3.40
N GLU A 109 -14.21 4.58 -3.08
CA GLU A 109 -14.19 3.67 -1.93
C GLU A 109 -13.12 2.57 -2.10
N CYS A 110 -12.95 2.02 -3.31
CA CYS A 110 -11.91 1.05 -3.62
C CYS A 110 -10.51 1.64 -3.40
N LEU A 111 -10.27 2.85 -3.91
CA LEU A 111 -9.00 3.54 -3.73
C LEU A 111 -8.74 3.86 -2.25
N ALA A 112 -9.76 4.31 -1.52
CA ALA A 112 -9.67 4.57 -0.08
C ALA A 112 -9.35 3.28 0.70
N MET A 113 -10.00 2.16 0.36
CA MET A 113 -9.74 0.85 0.98
C MET A 113 -8.34 0.34 0.65
N PHE A 114 -7.85 0.53 -0.58
CA PHE A 114 -6.47 0.20 -0.96
C PHE A 114 -5.45 0.97 -0.11
N HIS A 115 -5.64 2.29 0.00
CA HIS A 115 -4.75 3.14 0.80
C HIS A 115 -4.85 2.84 2.29
N ARG A 116 -6.04 2.52 2.81
CA ARG A 116 -6.23 2.07 4.20
C ARG A 116 -5.44 0.80 4.49
N ASN A 117 -5.56 -0.23 3.64
CA ASN A 117 -4.81 -1.48 3.78
C ASN A 117 -3.30 -1.24 3.70
N ARG A 118 -2.86 -0.41 2.75
CA ARG A 118 -1.45 -0.05 2.61
C ARG A 118 -0.92 0.67 3.85
N SER A 119 -1.65 1.66 4.37
CA SER A 119 -1.29 2.37 5.60
C SER A 119 -1.16 1.41 6.78
N LEU A 120 -2.10 0.50 6.98
CA LEU A 120 -2.03 -0.47 8.07
C LEU A 120 -0.80 -1.38 7.97
N ARG A 121 -0.45 -1.84 6.75
CA ARG A 121 0.76 -2.65 6.52
C ARG A 121 2.03 -1.87 6.86
N LEU A 122 2.14 -0.64 6.36
CA LEU A 122 3.28 0.23 6.62
C LEU A 122 3.40 0.63 8.09
N LEU A 123 2.28 0.90 8.75
CA LEU A 123 2.27 1.14 10.19
C LEU A 123 2.72 -0.11 10.94
N ARG A 124 2.28 -1.31 10.56
CA ARG A 124 2.75 -2.56 11.17
C ARG A 124 4.27 -2.74 11.00
N GLU A 125 4.84 -2.41 9.84
CA GLU A 125 6.29 -2.36 9.64
C GLU A 125 6.98 -1.34 10.57
N ALA A 126 6.35 -0.20 10.84
CA ALA A 126 6.85 0.77 11.80
C ALA A 126 6.88 0.18 13.24
N PHE A 127 5.83 -0.56 13.63
CA PHE A 127 5.78 -1.25 14.92
C PHE A 127 6.87 -2.32 15.05
N GLU A 128 7.11 -3.09 13.99
CA GLU A 128 8.19 -4.08 13.95
C GLU A 128 9.57 -3.42 14.06
N LYS A 129 9.75 -2.25 13.42
CA LYS A 129 11.02 -1.53 13.40
C LYS A 129 11.33 -0.78 14.70
N LEU A 130 10.37 -0.02 15.23
CA LEU A 130 10.56 0.87 16.38
C LEU A 130 10.20 0.21 17.72
N GLY A 131 9.34 -0.82 17.69
CA GLY A 131 8.78 -1.45 18.87
C GLY A 131 7.50 -0.76 19.37
N GLU A 132 6.53 -1.57 19.79
CA GLU A 132 5.20 -1.12 20.23
C GLU A 132 5.27 -0.09 21.36
N GLU A 133 6.06 -0.37 22.41
CA GLU A 133 6.20 0.55 23.55
C GLU A 133 6.81 1.89 23.14
N ARG A 134 7.73 1.88 22.17
CA ARG A 134 8.32 3.12 21.65
C ARG A 134 7.30 3.93 20.87
N ILE A 135 6.48 3.29 20.04
CA ILE A 135 5.40 3.96 19.32
C ILE A 135 4.35 4.52 20.28
N LYS A 136 3.99 3.80 21.35
CA LYS A 136 3.10 4.34 22.39
C LYS A 136 3.68 5.60 23.02
N GLN A 137 4.98 5.66 23.31
CA GLN A 137 5.63 6.87 23.83
C GLN A 137 5.57 8.04 22.84
N VAL A 138 5.79 7.76 21.54
CA VAL A 138 5.67 8.76 20.46
C VAL A 138 4.23 9.26 20.35
N ASP A 139 3.24 8.37 20.31
CA ASP A 139 1.82 8.74 20.20
C ASP A 139 1.30 9.44 21.46
N ASP A 140 1.74 9.04 22.64
CA ASP A 140 1.40 9.71 23.89
C ASP A 140 1.84 11.18 23.87
N HIS A 141 2.96 11.47 23.22
CA HIS A 141 3.55 12.79 23.16
C HIS A 141 3.07 13.63 21.96
N PHE A 142 3.03 13.04 20.76
CA PHE A 142 2.74 13.74 19.50
C PHE A 142 1.37 13.43 18.90
N LYS A 143 0.67 12.40 19.40
CA LYS A 143 -0.65 11.97 18.93
C LYS A 143 -0.69 11.54 17.47
N THR A 144 0.42 11.03 16.93
CA THR A 144 0.57 10.65 15.52
C THR A 144 -0.44 9.58 15.10
N ILE A 145 -0.57 8.47 15.84
CA ILE A 145 -1.53 7.39 15.55
C ILE A 145 -2.95 7.84 15.86
N THR A 146 -3.16 8.39 17.05
CA THR A 146 -4.49 8.75 17.55
C THR A 146 -5.19 9.85 16.75
N THR A 147 -4.45 10.61 15.92
CA THR A 147 -5.02 11.64 15.04
C THR A 147 -4.96 11.31 13.55
N CYS A 148 -4.29 10.24 13.12
CA CYS A 148 -4.16 9.90 11.70
C CYS A 148 -5.25 8.95 11.15
N GLY A 149 -6.33 8.72 11.90
CA GLY A 149 -7.47 7.88 11.46
C GLY A 149 -7.26 6.37 11.57
N PHE A 150 -6.31 5.94 12.41
CA PHE A 150 -6.02 4.55 12.72
C PHE A 150 -5.96 4.33 14.24
N SER A 151 -6.31 3.12 14.67
CA SER A 151 -6.12 2.68 16.05
C SER A 151 -5.00 1.64 16.18
N PHE A 152 -4.42 1.51 17.37
CA PHE A 152 -3.46 0.45 17.69
C PHE A 152 -4.04 -0.95 17.39
N LYS A 153 -5.31 -1.16 17.72
CA LYS A 153 -6.01 -2.41 17.47
C LYS A 153 -6.03 -2.75 15.98
N GLU A 154 -6.42 -1.81 15.13
CA GLU A 154 -6.45 -2.04 13.68
C GLU A 154 -5.05 -2.31 13.12
N ILE A 155 -4.03 -1.57 13.58
CA ILE A 155 -2.66 -1.76 13.10
C ILE A 155 -2.16 -3.17 13.44
N LEU A 156 -2.42 -3.66 14.66
CA LEU A 156 -1.85 -4.89 15.17
C LEU A 156 -2.68 -6.14 14.85
N GLU A 157 -4.01 -6.04 14.82
CA GLU A 157 -4.90 -7.20 14.81
C GLU A 157 -5.64 -7.41 13.48
N GLU A 158 -5.77 -6.38 12.64
CA GLU A 158 -6.56 -6.47 11.41
C GLU A 158 -5.95 -7.49 10.42
N ASP A 159 -6.82 -8.27 9.75
CA ASP A 159 -6.43 -9.14 8.64
C ASP A 159 -6.09 -8.30 7.40
N LEU A 160 -4.79 -8.08 7.20
CA LEU A 160 -4.28 -7.29 6.08
C LEU A 160 -4.14 -8.10 4.79
N THR A 161 -4.81 -9.25 4.65
CA THR A 161 -4.88 -9.99 3.39
C THR A 161 -5.60 -9.13 2.34
N LEU A 162 -4.80 -8.58 1.41
CA LEU A 162 -5.26 -7.57 0.45
C LEU A 162 -6.32 -8.13 -0.52
N ILE A 163 -6.09 -9.35 -1.01
CA ILE A 163 -7.02 -10.05 -1.92
C ILE A 163 -7.23 -11.45 -1.37
N LYS A 164 -8.48 -11.83 -1.12
CA LYS A 164 -8.86 -13.22 -0.88
C LYS A 164 -9.24 -13.85 -2.20
N TYR A 165 -8.33 -14.67 -2.74
CA TYR A 165 -8.63 -15.49 -3.90
C TYR A 165 -9.60 -16.60 -3.48
N PRO A 166 -10.68 -16.87 -4.24
CA PRO A 166 -11.46 -18.08 -4.06
C PRO A 166 -10.56 -19.29 -4.23
N ASP A 167 -10.88 -20.41 -3.59
CA ASP A 167 -10.12 -21.66 -3.73
C ASP A 167 -9.99 -22.02 -5.21
N ILE A 168 -8.84 -21.73 -5.81
CA ILE A 168 -8.55 -22.04 -7.20
C ILE A 168 -8.36 -23.56 -7.24
N ASP A 169 -9.27 -24.27 -7.91
CA ASP A 169 -9.11 -25.68 -8.20
C ASP A 169 -7.80 -25.88 -8.96
N LYS A 170 -6.77 -26.39 -8.25
CA LYS A 170 -5.39 -26.52 -8.72
C LYS A 170 -5.23 -27.47 -9.92
N THR A 171 -6.32 -28.09 -10.38
CA THR A 171 -6.34 -29.03 -11.50
C THR A 171 -6.37 -28.38 -12.89
N ARG A 172 -6.39 -27.04 -12.99
CA ARG A 172 -6.42 -26.30 -14.28
C ARG A 172 -5.29 -25.28 -14.49
N LEU A 173 -4.13 -25.49 -13.86
CA LEU A 173 -2.89 -24.76 -14.16
C LEU A 173 -1.97 -25.59 -15.05
#